data_AF-A0A2E5TSF6-F1
#
_entry.id   AF-A0A2E5TSF6-F1
#
_cell.length_a   1.000
_cell.length_b   1.000
_cell.length_c   1.000
_cell.angle_alpha   90.00
_cell.angle_beta   90.00
_cell.angle_gamma   90.00
#
_symmetry.space_group_name_H-M   'P 1'
#
loop_
_entity.id
_entity.type
_entity.pdbx_description
1 polymer ?
#
loop_
_entity_poly.entity_id
_entity_poly.type
_entity_poly.pdbx_seq_one_letter_code
_entity_poly.pdbx_strand_id
1 'polypeptide(L)' 'MGALLGAVTGGIHVGMAAIGSAIGVGIIGMKAAEATGRNPDAAGEIRTQAIIFAALAEGVVFIAIFLGGGN' A
#
# COMPACT_ATOMS: atom_id res chain seq x y z
N MET A 1 -0.67 -3.57 32.69
CA MET A 1 -1.51 -4.44 31.84
C MET A 1 -2.25 -3.66 30.74
N GLY A 2 -2.92 -2.53 31.04
CA GLY A 2 -3.64 -1.74 30.03
C GLY A 2 -2.82 -1.19 28.86
N ALA A 3 -1.57 -0.77 29.10
CA ALA A 3 -0.69 -0.27 28.04
C ALA A 3 -0.25 -1.34 27.01
N LEU A 4 -0.11 -2.59 27.45
CA LEU A 4 0.24 -3.72 26.57
C LEU A 4 -0.93 -4.08 25.66
N LEU A 5 -2.16 -4.08 26.19
CA LEU A 5 -3.39 -4.27 25.42
C LEU A 5 -3.60 -3.16 24.40
N GLY A 6 -3.36 -1.88 24.76
CA GLY A 6 -3.44 -0.75 23.84
C GLY A 6 -2.41 -0.78 22.69
N ALA A 7 -1.20 -1.26 22.97
CA ALA A 7 -0.18 -1.46 21.93
C ALA A 7 -0.54 -2.60 20.96
N VAL A 8 -1.14 -3.68 21.48
CA VAL A 8 -1.59 -4.82 20.66
C VAL A 8 -2.82 -4.46 19.82
N THR A 9 -3.80 -3.72 20.37
CA THR A 9 -5.00 -3.31 19.61
C THR A 9 -4.71 -2.17 18.61
N GLY A 10 -3.83 -1.22 18.96
CA GLY A 10 -3.40 -0.15 18.06
C GLY A 10 -2.43 -0.60 16.96
N GLY A 11 -1.72 -1.72 17.15
CA GLY A 11 -0.78 -2.24 16.15
C GLY A 11 -1.41 -3.12 15.07
N ILE A 12 -2.51 -3.81 15.38
CA ILE A 12 -3.12 -4.79 14.45
C ILE A 12 -3.73 -4.10 13.23
N HIS A 13 -4.43 -2.98 13.39
CA HIS A 13 -5.04 -2.29 12.25
C HIS A 13 -3.97 -1.75 11.29
N VAL A 14 -2.85 -1.24 11.82
CA VAL A 14 -1.71 -0.79 11.02
C VAL A 14 -1.05 -1.96 10.31
N GLY A 15 -0.83 -3.08 11.01
CA GLY A 15 -0.26 -4.29 10.42
C GLY A 15 -1.10 -4.85 9.29
N MET A 16 -2.43 -4.90 9.45
CA MET A 16 -3.35 -5.33 8.40
C MET A 16 -3.38 -4.38 7.21
N ALA A 17 -3.38 -3.06 7.45
CA ALA A 17 -3.29 -2.08 6.37
C ALA A 17 -1.96 -2.18 5.60
N ALA A 18 -0.85 -2.36 6.31
CA ALA A 18 0.47 -2.55 5.70
C ALA A 18 0.53 -3.81 4.82
N ILE A 19 -0.05 -4.93 5.27
CA ILE A 19 -0.16 -6.16 4.47
C ILE A 19 -0.99 -5.90 3.20
N GLY A 20 -2.15 -5.27 3.34
CA GLY A 20 -3.01 -4.93 2.20
C GLY A 20 -2.30 -4.07 1.16
N SER A 21 -1.56 -3.06 1.62
CA SER A 21 -0.78 -2.19 0.73
C SER A 21 0.39 -2.91 0.08
N ALA A 22 1.13 -3.74 0.81
CA ALA A 22 2.23 -4.52 0.23
C ALA A 22 1.75 -5.44 -0.89
N ILE A 23 0.58 -6.08 -0.70
CA ILE A 23 -0.05 -6.90 -1.74
C ILE A 23 -0.49 -6.03 -2.93
N GLY A 24 -1.17 -4.92 -2.67
CA GLY A 24 -1.64 -4.00 -3.72
C GLY A 24 -0.50 -3.46 -4.58
N VAL A 25 0.55 -2.92 -3.96
CA VAL A 25 1.75 -2.41 -4.63
C VAL A 25 2.48 -3.53 -5.39
N GLY A 26 2.57 -4.74 -4.81
CA GLY A 26 3.16 -5.90 -5.46
C GLY A 26 2.45 -6.29 -6.76
N ILE A 27 1.11 -6.29 -6.75
CA ILE A 27 0.29 -6.57 -7.95
C ILE A 27 0.46 -5.47 -9.00
N ILE A 28 0.46 -4.21 -8.59
CA ILE A 28 0.69 -3.06 -9.48
C ILE A 28 2.05 -3.19 -10.17
N GLY A 29 3.11 -3.46 -9.40
CA GLY A 29 4.46 -3.65 -9.94
C GLY A 29 4.55 -4.82 -10.91
N MET A 30 3.95 -5.97 -10.58
CA MET A 30 3.88 -7.14 -11.46
C MET A 30 3.20 -6.81 -12.79
N LYS A 31 2.05 -6.14 -12.75
CA LYS A 31 1.30 -5.76 -13.96
C LYS A 31 2.01 -4.69 -14.78
N ALA A 32 2.67 -3.73 -14.12
CA ALA A 32 3.49 -2.74 -14.80
C ALA A 32 4.68 -3.38 -15.53
N ALA A 33 5.35 -4.37 -14.91
CA ALA A 33 6.44 -5.11 -15.53
C ALA A 33 5.97 -5.92 -16.74
N GLU A 34 4.86 -6.66 -16.62
CA GLU A 34 4.25 -7.40 -17.74
C GLU A 34 3.83 -6.46 -18.90
N ALA A 35 3.26 -5.30 -18.58
CA ALA A 35 2.80 -4.34 -19.58
C ALA A 35 3.99 -3.68 -20.30
N THR A 36 5.05 -3.34 -19.56
CA THR A 36 6.28 -2.75 -20.10
C THR A 36 7.00 -3.74 -21.02
N GLY A 37 7.09 -5.02 -20.62
CA GLY A 37 7.70 -6.05 -21.47
C GLY A 37 6.93 -6.29 -22.77
N ARG A 38 5.59 -6.10 -22.76
CA ARG A 38 4.75 -6.21 -23.96
C ARG A 38 4.77 -4.93 -24.82
N ASN A 39 4.96 -3.76 -24.20
CA ASN A 39 4.89 -2.45 -24.85
C ASN A 39 6.05 -1.56 -24.39
N PRO A 40 7.28 -1.79 -24.87
CA PRO A 40 8.45 -1.05 -24.41
C PRO A 40 8.38 0.44 -24.72
N ASP A 41 7.75 0.83 -25.83
CA ASP A 41 7.59 2.24 -26.23
C ASP A 41 6.68 3.03 -25.27
N ALA A 42 5.81 2.34 -24.52
CA ALA A 42 4.90 2.93 -23.55
C ALA A 42 5.42 2.86 -22.10
N ALA A 43 6.68 2.45 -21.88
CA ALA A 43 7.23 2.23 -20.54
C ALA A 43 7.11 3.47 -19.62
N GLY A 44 7.28 4.66 -20.16
CA GLY A 44 7.14 5.92 -19.41
C GLY A 44 5.72 6.12 -18.86
N GLU A 45 4.71 5.95 -19.71
CA GLU A 45 3.30 6.08 -19.33
C GLU A 45 2.88 5.01 -18.33
N ILE A 46 3.30 3.76 -18.55
CA ILE A 46 3.04 2.64 -17.64
C ILE A 46 3.64 2.91 -16.27
N ARG A 47 4.88 3.42 -16.20
CA ARG A 47 5.53 3.77 -14.94
C ARG A 47 4.79 4.88 -14.21
N THR A 48 4.38 5.93 -14.92
CA THR A 48 3.59 7.04 -14.33
C THR A 48 2.30 6.51 -13.71
N GLN A 49 1.53 5.72 -14.45
CA GLN A 49 0.30 5.11 -13.93
C GLN A 49 0.57 4.20 -12.72
N ALA A 50 1.61 3.37 -12.78
CA ALA A 50 1.98 2.46 -11.70
C ALA A 50 2.33 3.21 -10.41
N ILE A 51 3.07 4.32 -10.50
CA ILE A 51 3.40 5.16 -9.34
C ILE A 51 2.14 5.77 -8.73
N ILE A 52 1.21 6.25 -9.55
CA ILE A 52 -0.06 6.82 -9.07
C ILE A 52 -0.85 5.76 -8.30
N PHE A 53 -1.01 4.55 -8.86
CA PHE A 53 -1.74 3.49 -8.18
C PHE A 53 -1.02 2.99 -6.92
N ALA A 54 0.32 2.92 -6.94
CA ALA A 54 1.10 2.56 -5.75
C ALA A 54 0.89 3.60 -4.64
N ALA A 55 0.94 4.89 -4.97
CA ALA A 55 0.67 5.96 -4.01
C ALA A 55 -0.76 5.92 -3.45
N LEU A 56 -1.76 5.56 -4.27
CA LEU A 56 -3.14 5.37 -3.80
C LEU A 56 -3.25 4.18 -2.84
N ALA A 57 -2.55 3.07 -3.12
CA ALA A 57 -2.51 1.91 -2.23
C ALA A 57 -1.84 2.27 -0.88
N GLU A 58 -0.72 3.00 -0.90
CA GLU A 58 -0.03 3.46 0.31
C GLU A 58 -0.84 4.51 1.09
N GLY A 59 -1.64 5.34 0.40
CA GLY A 59 -2.55 6.31 1.01
C GLY A 59 -3.51 5.69 2.04
N VAL A 60 -3.97 4.46 1.79
CA VAL A 60 -4.85 3.73 2.72
C VAL A 60 -4.12 3.36 4.03
N VAL A 61 -2.82 3.08 3.96
CA VAL A 61 -1.99 2.79 5.15
C VAL A 61 -1.82 4.05 5.98
N PHE A 62 -1.60 5.21 5.35
CA PHE A 62 -1.52 6.47 6.07
C PHE A 62 -2.81 6.77 6.84
N ILE A 63 -3.98 6.50 6.25
CA ILE A 63 -5.27 6.61 6.95
C ILE A 63 -5.30 5.66 8.16
N ALA A 64 -4.89 4.40 8.00
CA ALA A 64 -4.88 3.42 9.09
C ALA A 64 -3.91 3.78 10.23
N ILE A 65 -2.77 4.42 9.93
CA ILE A 65 -1.78 4.89 10.92
C ILE A 65 -2.30 6.11 11.68
N PHE A 66 -2.82 7.12 10.97
CA PHE A 66 -3.12 8.43 11.58
C PHE A 66 -4.56 8.56 12.10
N LEU A 67 -5.52 7.83 11.52
CA LEU A 67 -6.94 7.92 11.92
C LEU A 67 -7.39 6.74 12.80
N GLY A 68 -6.65 5.63 12.81
CA GLY A 68 -6.99 4.43 13.60
C GLY A 68 -6.82 4.60 15.12
N GLY A 69 -6.08 5.62 15.57
CA GLY A 69 -5.75 5.87 16.98
C GLY A 69 -6.72 6.79 17.73
N GLY A 70 -8.02 6.76 17.43
CA GLY A 70 -9.02 7.56 18.13
C GLY A 70 -9.49 6.91 19.45
N ASN A 71 -8.69 7.02 20.51
CA ASN A 71 -9.12 6.99 21.92
C ASN A 71 -8.19 7.86 22.77
#